data_AF-A0A9D2D784-F1
#
_entry.id   AF-A0A9D2D784-F1
#
_cell.length_a   1.000
_cell.length_b   1.000
_cell.length_c   1.000
_cell.angle_alpha   90.00
_cell.angle_beta   90.00
_cell.angle_gamma   90.00
#
_symmetry.space_group_name_H-M   'P 1'
#
loop_
_entity.id
_entity.type
_entity.pdbx_description
1 polymer ?
#
loop_
_entity_poly.entity_id
_entity_poly.type
_entity_poly.pdbx_seq_one_letter_code
_entity_poly.pdbx_strand_id
1 'polypeptide(L)'
;MQVEGRMCGDTLYIFLSGELDEYGAPAARAAADAVIEKNIASERVVFDLSGVKFMDSSGIGFLIGRYKKLQRSRTPAYISSPNLAADKVLSVSGVYSLMPRL
;
A
#
# COMPACT_ATOMS: atom_id res chain seq x y z
N MET A 1 -5.92 -2.52 11.90
CA MET A 1 -5.62 -2.89 10.50
C MET A 1 -4.61 -4.03 10.47
N GLN A 2 -4.83 -5.04 9.64
CA GLN A 2 -3.90 -6.15 9.45
C GLN A 2 -3.09 -5.95 8.16
N VAL A 3 -1.86 -6.43 8.17
CA VAL A 3 -0.93 -6.34 7.03
C VAL A 3 -0.25 -7.70 6.87
N GLU A 4 -0.38 -8.30 5.69
CA GLU A 4 0.28 -9.55 5.34
C GLU A 4 1.16 -9.35 4.10
N GLY A 5 2.40 -9.83 4.15
CA GLY A 5 3.33 -9.81 3.03
C GLY A 5 3.46 -11.19 2.39
N ARG A 6 3.36 -11.29 1.07
CA ARG A 6 3.62 -12.52 0.31
C ARG A 6 4.49 -12.26 -0.90
N MET A 7 5.57 -13.03 -1.03
CA MET A 7 6.38 -13.05 -2.25
C MET A 7 5.78 -14.02 -3.27
N CYS A 8 5.67 -13.57 -4.52
CA CYS A 8 5.31 -14.41 -5.65
C CYS A 8 6.19 -14.03 -6.85
N GLY A 9 7.16 -14.89 -7.17
CA GLY A 9 8.28 -14.52 -8.04
C GLY A 9 8.99 -13.29 -7.48
N ASP A 10 9.23 -12.31 -8.33
CA ASP A 10 9.93 -11.06 -7.96
C ASP A 10 8.98 -9.94 -7.49
N THR A 11 7.70 -10.28 -7.25
CA THR A 11 6.69 -9.33 -6.76
C THR A 11 6.36 -9.58 -5.30
N LEU A 12 6.47 -8.52 -4.50
CA LEU A 12 5.96 -8.50 -3.13
C LEU A 12 4.52 -7.99 -3.12
N TYR A 13 3.58 -8.82 -2.70
CA TYR A 13 2.21 -8.43 -2.42
C TYR A 13 2.07 -8.06 -0.94
N ILE A 14 1.46 -6.91 -0.67
CA ILE A 14 1.12 -6.43 0.67
C ILE A 14 -0.39 -6.34 0.75
N PHE A 15 -1.00 -7.32 1.41
CA PHE A 15 -2.44 -7.38 1.62
C PHE A 15 -2.82 -6.53 2.83
N LEU A 16 -3.77 -5.63 2.61
CA LEU A 16 -4.27 -4.70 3.61
C LEU A 16 -5.71 -5.05 3.96
N SER A 17 -6.02 -5.22 5.24
CA SER A 17 -7.39 -5.51 5.68
C SER A 17 -7.84 -4.76 6.93
N GLY A 18 -9.11 -4.38 6.94
CA GLY A 18 -9.73 -3.52 7.95
C GLY A 18 -9.85 -2.06 7.50
N GLU A 19 -9.68 -1.13 8.44
CA GLU A 19 -9.84 0.30 8.20
C GLU A 19 -8.48 0.98 8.15
N LEU A 20 -8.24 1.75 7.09
CA LEU A 20 -7.03 2.53 6.87
C LEU A 20 -7.32 4.01 7.09
N ASP A 21 -7.45 4.36 8.36
CA ASP A 21 -7.81 5.68 8.88
C ASP A 21 -6.75 6.19 9.89
N GLU A 22 -7.07 7.24 10.63
CA GLU A 22 -6.19 7.82 11.65
C GLU A 22 -5.72 6.80 12.70
N TYR A 23 -6.57 5.83 13.06
CA TYR A 23 -6.26 4.81 14.06
C TYR A 23 -5.52 3.59 13.47
N GLY A 24 -5.90 3.16 12.27
CA GLY A 24 -5.35 1.98 11.60
C GLY A 24 -4.01 2.24 10.92
N ALA A 25 -3.80 3.44 10.37
CA ALA A 25 -2.61 3.77 9.58
C ALA A 25 -1.27 3.70 10.36
N PRO A 26 -1.17 4.11 11.64
CA PRO A 26 0.07 3.99 12.41
C PRO A 26 0.54 2.53 12.57
N ALA A 27 -0.35 1.63 12.97
CA ALA A 27 -0.02 0.20 13.14
C ALA A 27 0.33 -0.45 11.80
N ALA A 28 -0.45 -0.15 10.76
CA ALA A 28 -0.19 -0.67 9.42
C ALA A 28 1.17 -0.20 8.87
N ARG A 29 1.59 1.04 9.19
CA ARG A 29 2.86 1.60 8.73
C ARG A 29 4.04 0.76 9.19
N ALA A 30 4.15 0.51 10.50
CA ALA A 30 5.25 -0.28 11.05
C ALA A 30 5.27 -1.70 10.47
N ALA A 31 4.10 -2.33 10.32
CA ALA A 31 3.99 -3.67 9.75
C ALA A 31 4.40 -3.71 8.26
N ALA A 32 3.90 -2.78 7.43
CA ALA A 32 4.24 -2.70 6.02
C ALA A 32 5.72 -2.36 5.82
N ASP A 33 6.27 -1.46 6.64
CA ASP A 33 7.68 -1.11 6.59
C ASP A 33 8.60 -2.30 6.88
N ALA A 34 8.25 -3.12 7.87
CA ALA A 34 8.97 -4.35 8.19
C ALA A 34 8.85 -5.41 7.10
N VAL A 35 7.68 -5.52 6.45
CA VAL A 35 7.47 -6.42 5.31
C VAL A 35 8.34 -6.00 4.13
N ILE A 36 8.39 -4.70 3.80
CA ILE A 36 9.25 -4.18 2.71
C ILE A 36 10.73 -4.40 3.03
N GLU A 37 11.17 -4.10 4.25
CA GLU A 37 12.57 -4.27 4.68
C GLU A 37 13.04 -5.72 4.69
N LYS A 38 12.13 -6.69 4.91
CA LYS A 38 12.46 -8.11 4.81
C LYS A 38 12.59 -8.60 3.37
N ASN A 39 12.04 -7.85 2.41
CA ASN A 39 11.91 -8.26 1.01
C ASN A 39 12.52 -7.23 0.05
N ILE A 40 13.63 -6.60 0.43
CA ILE A 40 14.34 -5.55 -0.33
C ILE A 40 14.67 -5.99 -1.77
N ALA A 41 14.89 -7.28 -2.00
CA ALA A 41 15.22 -7.83 -3.30
C ALA A 41 14.04 -7.90 -4.29
N SER A 42 12.81 -7.56 -3.89
CA SER A 42 11.66 -7.55 -4.79
C SER A 42 11.83 -6.53 -5.92
N GLU A 43 11.53 -6.92 -7.16
CA GLU A 43 11.55 -6.01 -8.31
C GLU A 43 10.35 -5.06 -8.33
N ARG A 44 9.25 -5.40 -7.65
CA ARG A 44 8.06 -4.53 -7.53
C ARG A 44 7.24 -4.87 -6.29
N VAL A 45 6.45 -3.89 -5.83
CA VAL A 45 5.51 -4.06 -4.71
C VAL A 45 4.08 -3.73 -5.14
N VAL A 46 3.13 -4.57 -4.73
CA VAL A 46 1.70 -4.37 -4.99
C VAL A 46 0.97 -4.27 -3.65
N PHE A 47 0.29 -3.15 -3.41
CA PHE A 47 -0.60 -2.98 -2.27
C PHE A 47 -2.00 -3.43 -2.65
N ASP A 48 -2.43 -4.55 -2.10
CA ASP A 48 -3.77 -5.07 -2.32
C ASP A 48 -4.75 -4.54 -1.26
N LEU A 49 -5.76 -3.83 -1.75
CA LEU A 49 -6.79 -3.16 -0.96
C LEU A 49 -8.10 -3.94 -0.87
N SER A 50 -8.15 -5.20 -1.33
CA SER A 50 -9.40 -6.00 -1.35
C SER A 50 -10.02 -6.19 0.03
N GLY A 51 -9.17 -6.24 1.07
CA GLY A 51 -9.61 -6.34 2.46
C GLY A 51 -9.90 -5.00 3.14
N VAL A 52 -9.65 -3.86 2.48
CA VAL A 52 -9.84 -2.52 3.04
C VAL A 52 -11.32 -2.14 2.97
N LYS A 53 -11.90 -1.88 4.13
CA LYS A 53 -13.33 -1.54 4.29
C LYS A 53 -13.56 -0.02 4.29
N PHE A 54 -12.60 0.73 4.82
CA PHE A 54 -12.67 2.19 4.91
C PHE A 54 -11.28 2.79 4.69
N MET A 55 -11.24 3.96 4.05
CA MET A 55 -10.01 4.72 3.78
C MET A 55 -10.31 6.23 3.78
N ASP A 56 -9.43 7.01 4.40
CA ASP A 56 -9.47 8.47 4.42
C ASP A 56 -8.11 9.09 3.97
N SER A 57 -7.85 10.34 4.34
CA SER A 57 -6.58 11.03 4.08
C SER A 57 -5.37 10.37 4.74
N SER A 58 -5.55 9.69 5.88
CA SER A 58 -4.49 8.91 6.55
C SER A 58 -4.05 7.74 5.69
N GLY A 59 -4.96 7.13 4.94
CA GLY A 59 -4.64 6.08 3.97
C GLY A 59 -3.84 6.57 2.76
N ILE A 60 -4.10 7.80 2.30
CA ILE A 60 -3.27 8.44 1.28
C ILE A 60 -1.86 8.69 1.81
N GLY A 61 -1.76 9.29 3.01
CA GLY A 61 -0.48 9.51 3.68
C GLY A 61 0.27 8.19 3.95
N PHE A 62 -0.48 7.11 4.19
CA PHE A 62 0.08 5.77 4.29
C PHE A 62 0.77 5.39 2.98
N LEU A 63 0.06 5.40 1.86
CA LEU A 63 0.60 4.94 0.57
C LEU A 63 1.78 5.80 0.10
N ILE A 64 1.66 7.13 0.21
CA ILE A 64 2.73 8.07 -0.18
C ILE A 64 4.01 7.82 0.62
N GLY A 65 3.91 7.56 1.93
CA GLY A 65 5.07 7.28 2.76
C GLY A 65 5.82 6.02 2.30
N ARG A 66 5.07 4.97 1.95
CA ARG A 66 5.63 3.70 1.45
C ARG A 66 6.18 3.82 0.04
N TYR A 67 5.50 4.57 -0.84
CA TYR A 67 6.01 4.93 -2.16
C TYR A 67 7.38 5.61 -2.06
N LYS A 68 7.53 6.63 -1.20
CA LYS A 68 8.82 7.32 -1.01
C LYS A 68 9.93 6.39 -0.52
N LYS A 69 9.60 5.39 0.31
CA LYS A 69 10.55 4.38 0.77
C LYS A 69 11.01 3.48 -0.38
N LEU A 70 10.07 2.95 -1.15
CA LEU A 70 10.34 2.08 -2.30
C LEU A 70 11.04 2.81 -3.45
N GLN A 71 10.74 4.10 -3.63
CA GLN A 71 11.43 4.95 -4.61
C GLN A 71 12.93 5.06 -4.30
N ARG A 72 13.34 5.09 -3.03
CA ARG A 72 14.76 5.11 -2.64
C ARG A 72 15.50 3.85 -3.05
N SER A 73 14.82 2.70 -3.08
CA SER A 73 15.35 1.43 -3.58
C SER A 73 15.09 1.20 -5.07
N ARG A 74 14.53 2.20 -5.78
CA ARG A 74 14.10 2.10 -7.19
C ARG A 74 13.10 0.96 -7.44
N THR A 75 12.35 0.58 -6.41
CA THR A 75 11.33 -0.46 -6.51
C THR A 75 9.99 0.19 -6.88
N PRO A 76 9.42 -0.09 -8.06
CA PRO A 76 8.09 0.40 -8.43
C PRO A 76 7.01 -0.15 -7.49
N ALA A 77 5.99 0.67 -7.25
CA ALA A 77 4.89 0.36 -6.35
C ALA A 77 3.54 0.53 -7.08
N TYR A 78 2.60 -0.38 -6.83
CA TYR A 78 1.31 -0.45 -7.48
C TYR A 78 0.18 -0.64 -6.47
N ILE A 79 -1.05 -0.39 -6.91
CA ILE A 79 -2.27 -0.60 -6.13
C ILE A 79 -3.17 -1.61 -6.84
N SER A 80 -3.67 -2.62 -6.13
CA SER A 80 -4.68 -3.56 -6.63
C SER A 80 -5.94 -3.54 -5.77
N SER A 81 -7.06 -3.89 -6.40
CA SER A 81 -8.31 -4.23 -5.72
C SER A 81 -8.91 -3.18 -4.75
N PRO A 82 -8.87 -1.85 -5.01
CA PRO A 82 -9.58 -0.89 -4.18
C PRO A 82 -11.10 -1.09 -4.31
N ASN A 83 -11.83 -0.95 -3.20
CA ASN A 83 -13.28 -0.79 -3.25
C ASN A 83 -13.65 0.59 -3.84
N LEU A 84 -14.93 0.82 -4.16
CA LEU A 84 -15.38 2.08 -4.79
C LEU A 84 -15.06 3.34 -3.97
N ALA A 85 -15.14 3.27 -2.64
CA ALA A 85 -14.86 4.41 -1.78
C ALA A 85 -13.35 4.73 -1.75
N ALA A 86 -12.52 3.71 -1.58
CA ALA A 86 -11.06 3.84 -1.62
C ALA A 86 -10.57 4.32 -3.00
N ASP A 87 -11.11 3.76 -4.08
CA ASP A 87 -10.77 4.15 -5.46
C ASP A 87 -11.07 5.63 -5.72
N LYS A 88 -12.20 6.14 -5.20
CA LYS A 88 -12.55 7.56 -5.27
C LYS A 88 -11.55 8.43 -4.51
N VAL A 89 -11.18 8.05 -3.29
CA VAL A 89 -10.19 8.76 -2.46
C VAL A 89 -8.82 8.81 -3.16
N LEU A 90 -8.37 7.67 -3.71
CA LEU A 90 -7.10 7.56 -4.43
C LEU A 90 -7.09 8.36 -5.74
N SER A 91 -8.19 8.34 -6.48
CA SER A 91 -8.35 9.09 -7.73
C SER A 91 -8.29 10.60 -7.49
N VAL A 92 -9.07 11.10 -6.52
CA VAL A 92 -9.12 12.54 -6.20
C VAL A 92 -7.78 13.04 -5.65
N SER A 93 -7.06 12.21 -4.89
CA SER A 93 -5.75 12.57 -4.33
C SER A 93 -4.60 12.52 -5.33
N GLY A 94 -4.82 11.97 -6.53
CA GLY A 94 -3.77 11.84 -7.56
C GLY A 94 -2.74 10.74 -7.27
N VAL A 95 -2.96 9.88 -6.27
CA VAL A 95 -2.03 8.81 -5.88
C VAL A 95 -1.71 7.87 -7.05
N TYR A 96 -2.67 7.65 -7.96
CA TYR A 96 -2.45 6.79 -9.14
C TYR A 96 -1.38 7.30 -10.11
N SER A 97 -1.01 8.58 -10.05
CA SER A 97 0.12 9.12 -10.83
C SER A 97 1.49 8.63 -10.30
N LEU A 98 1.55 8.24 -9.02
CA LEU A 98 2.76 7.73 -8.36
C LEU A 98 2.75 6.21 -8.26
N MET A 99 1.58 5.63 -7.96
CA MET A 99 1.37 4.21 -7.76
C MET A 99 0.23 3.73 -8.68
N PRO A 100 0.53 3.32 -9.93
CA PRO A 100 -0.49 2.94 -10.88
C PRO A 100 -1.36 1.79 -10.38
N ARG A 101 -2.62 1.79 -10.81
CA ARG A 101 -3.54 0.69 -10.56
C ARG A 101 -3.23 -0.48 -11.50
N LEU A 102 -3.21 -1.69 -10.96
CA LEU A 102 -3.17 -2.96 -11.72
C LEU A 102 -4.57 -3.49 -12.01
#